data_AF-A0A3A1WZ33-F1
#
_entry.id   AF-A0A3A1WZ33-F1
#
_cell.length_a   1.000
_cell.length_b   1.000
_cell.length_c   1.000
_cell.angle_alpha   90.00
_cell.angle_beta   90.00
_cell.angle_gamma   90.00
#
_symmetry.space_group_name_H-M   'P 1'
#
loop_
_entity.id
_entity.type
_entity.pdbx_description
1 polymer ?
#
loop_
_entity_poly.entity_id
_entity_poly.type
_entity_poly.pdbx_seq_one_letter_code
_entity_poly.pdbx_strand_id
1 'polypeptide(L)'
;MCDLSANPEAQNLEAQNPEVQNQKSEKLAEEITKLEWDQFQLTENEGGRANCQGNWPTFRIMRMSQFLAWPLDLQESYKQDLERANSDGRNLITEKYARMMESTAPEIFERTIKPYIKPILEPRKSSQEQIILTQVEWAADFRERYPHLGLA
;
A
#
# COMPACT_ATOMS: atom_id res chain seq x y z
N MET A 1 -26.91 24.21 33.44
CA MET A 1 -26.28 23.22 32.54
C MET A 1 -25.46 24.02 31.55
N CYS A 2 -24.17 24.21 31.82
CA CYS A 2 -23.25 24.80 30.85
C CYS A 2 -22.39 23.64 30.37
N ASP A 3 -22.52 23.32 29.08
CA ASP A 3 -21.66 22.36 28.41
C ASP A 3 -20.21 22.83 28.53
N LEU A 4 -19.38 21.98 29.13
CA LEU A 4 -17.93 22.09 29.10
C LEU A 4 -17.48 21.76 27.68
N SER A 5 -17.50 22.79 26.83
CA SER A 5 -16.81 22.80 25.54
C SER A 5 -15.39 22.25 25.70
N ALA A 6 -15.09 21.19 24.95
CA ALA A 6 -13.78 20.56 24.92
C ALA A 6 -12.70 21.61 24.61
N ASN A 7 -11.67 21.65 25.46
CA ASN A 7 -10.53 22.56 25.29
C ASN A 7 -9.68 22.09 24.09
N PRO A 8 -9.60 22.85 22.98
CA PRO A 8 -8.86 22.44 21.78
C PRO A 8 -7.37 22.23 22.03
N GLU A 9 -6.78 22.91 23.02
CA GLU A 9 -5.37 22.78 23.37
C GLU A 9 -5.06 21.44 24.04
N ALA A 10 -5.99 20.90 24.84
CA ALA A 10 -5.83 19.59 25.47
C ALA A 10 -5.93 18.45 24.43
N GLN A 11 -6.81 18.60 23.44
CA GLN A 11 -6.94 17.65 22.32
C GLN A 11 -5.70 17.65 21.41
N ASN A 12 -5.03 18.80 21.26
CA ASN A 12 -3.82 18.92 20.43
C ASN A 12 -2.57 18.34 21.11
N LEU A 13 -2.50 18.38 22.45
CA LEU A 13 -1.42 17.76 23.24
C LEU A 13 -1.55 16.23 23.31
N GLU A 14 -2.76 15.69 23.44
CA GLU A 14 -3.01 14.24 23.40
C GLU A 14 -2.73 13.65 22.02
N ALA A 15 -3.05 14.39 20.95
CA ALA A 15 -2.74 14.01 19.57
C ALA A 15 -1.23 13.98 19.28
N GLN A 16 -0.38 14.58 20.11
CA GLN A 16 1.08 14.58 19.92
C GLN A 16 1.80 13.57 20.83
N ASN A 17 1.07 12.79 21.64
CA ASN A 17 1.65 11.73 22.44
C ASN A 17 2.16 10.58 21.55
N PRO A 18 3.46 10.22 21.59
CA PRO A 18 4.04 9.14 20.78
C PRO A 18 3.34 7.79 20.95
N GLU A 19 2.82 7.49 22.15
CA GLU A 19 2.14 6.22 22.41
C GLU A 19 0.77 6.16 21.72
N VAL A 20 0.01 7.26 21.76
CA VAL A 20 -1.27 7.40 21.06
C VAL A 20 -1.07 7.34 19.55
N GLN A 21 -0.02 7.97 19.05
CA GLN A 21 0.32 7.93 17.62
C GLN A 21 0.76 6.54 17.16
N ASN A 22 1.52 5.81 17.99
CA ASN A 22 1.89 4.43 17.68
C ASN A 22 0.66 3.52 17.66
N GLN A 23 -0.25 3.64 18.64
CA GLN A 23 -1.51 2.88 18.64
C GLN A 23 -2.38 3.21 17.42
N LYS A 24 -2.43 4.49 17.02
CA LYS A 24 -3.14 4.92 15.81
C LYS A 24 -2.52 4.30 14.54
N SER A 25 -1.19 4.30 14.45
CA SER A 25 -0.43 3.67 13.35
C SER A 25 -0.72 2.18 13.25
N GLU A 26 -0.64 1.46 14.37
CA GLU A 26 -0.93 0.02 14.42
C GLU A 26 -2.36 -0.29 13.98
N LYS A 27 -3.33 0.52 14.43
CA LYS A 27 -4.73 0.37 14.04
C LYS A 27 -4.92 0.59 12.54
N LEU A 28 -4.37 1.67 11.98
CA LEU A 28 -4.48 1.98 10.56
C LEU A 28 -3.79 0.91 9.70
N ALA A 29 -2.60 0.47 10.07
CA ALA A 29 -1.90 -0.62 9.39
C ALA A 29 -2.73 -1.91 9.38
N GLU A 30 -3.42 -2.24 10.47
CA GLU A 30 -4.31 -3.41 10.54
C GLU A 30 -5.53 -3.27 9.61
N GLU A 31 -6.14 -2.09 9.57
CA GLU A 31 -7.28 -1.80 8.70
C GLU A 31 -6.88 -1.88 7.21
N ILE A 32 -5.77 -1.27 6.83
CA ILE A 32 -5.19 -1.36 5.47
C ILE A 32 -4.91 -2.82 5.13
N THR A 33 -4.30 -3.58 6.04
CA THR A 33 -3.98 -4.99 5.82
C THR A 33 -5.22 -5.83 5.54
N LYS A 34 -6.33 -5.59 6.25
CA LYS A 34 -7.60 -6.27 6.00
C LYS A 34 -8.19 -5.89 4.64
N LEU A 35 -8.19 -4.60 4.30
CA LEU A 35 -8.67 -4.12 3.00
C LEU A 35 -7.86 -4.70 1.83
N GLU A 36 -6.51 -4.71 1.93
CA GLU A 36 -5.67 -5.36 0.92
C GLU A 36 -5.93 -6.86 0.85
N TRP A 37 -6.16 -7.52 1.99
CA TRP A 37 -6.43 -8.96 2.01
C TRP A 37 -7.72 -9.30 1.28
N ASP A 38 -8.80 -8.57 1.56
CA ASP A 38 -10.09 -8.75 0.91
C ASP A 38 -9.98 -8.53 -0.60
N GLN A 39 -9.28 -7.48 -1.03
CA GLN A 39 -8.97 -7.27 -2.45
C GLN A 39 -8.11 -8.40 -3.03
N PHE A 40 -7.09 -8.86 -2.29
CA PHE A 40 -6.21 -9.93 -2.72
C PHE A 40 -6.94 -11.27 -2.86
N GLN A 41 -8.00 -11.54 -2.10
CA GLN A 41 -8.81 -12.76 -2.27
C GLN A 41 -9.45 -12.87 -3.66
N LEU A 42 -9.66 -11.74 -4.33
CA LEU A 42 -10.34 -11.64 -5.62
C LEU A 42 -9.37 -11.62 -6.80
N THR A 43 -8.05 -11.65 -6.56
CA THR A 43 -7.08 -11.71 -7.66
C THR A 43 -6.99 -13.11 -8.23
N GLU A 44 -6.97 -13.22 -9.55
CA GLU A 44 -6.68 -14.44 -10.29
C GLU A 44 -5.31 -14.29 -10.95
N ASN A 45 -4.39 -15.23 -10.71
CA ASN A 45 -3.12 -15.30 -11.45
C ASN A 45 -3.23 -16.34 -12.56
N GLU A 46 -2.30 -16.35 -13.53
CA GLU A 46 -2.25 -17.35 -14.62
C GLU A 46 -2.22 -18.81 -14.09
N GLY A 47 -1.65 -19.03 -12.90
CA GLY A 47 -1.62 -20.32 -12.20
C GLY A 47 -2.80 -20.56 -11.24
N GLY A 48 -3.82 -19.70 -11.25
CA GLY A 48 -4.95 -19.74 -10.33
C GLY A 48 -4.67 -19.07 -8.98
N ARG A 49 -5.29 -19.58 -7.92
CA ARG A 49 -5.21 -19.01 -6.58
C ARG A 49 -3.81 -19.18 -5.99
N ALA A 50 -3.15 -18.09 -5.61
CA ALA A 50 -1.85 -18.12 -4.96
C ALA A 50 -1.94 -18.72 -3.56
N ASN A 51 -0.93 -19.49 -3.14
CA ASN A 51 -0.86 -20.06 -1.78
C ASN A 51 -1.01 -19.00 -0.68
N CYS A 52 -0.48 -17.79 -0.93
CA CYS A 52 -0.61 -16.67 -0.01
C CYS A 52 -2.06 -16.24 0.23
N GLN A 53 -3.00 -16.45 -0.70
CA GLN A 53 -4.43 -16.15 -0.51
C GLN A 53 -5.09 -17.10 0.52
N GLY A 54 -4.42 -18.17 0.96
CA GLY A 54 -4.90 -19.06 2.02
C GLY A 54 -4.25 -18.84 3.38
N ASN A 55 -3.21 -17.99 3.49
CA ASN A 55 -2.40 -17.84 4.69
C ASN A 55 -2.45 -16.41 5.25
N TRP A 56 -3.55 -16.09 5.93
CA TRP A 56 -3.74 -14.81 6.60
C TRP A 56 -2.61 -14.44 7.56
N PRO A 57 -2.11 -15.33 8.45
CA PRO A 57 -1.03 -14.97 9.37
C PRO A 57 0.23 -14.46 8.67
N THR A 58 0.65 -15.13 7.60
CA THR A 58 1.84 -14.73 6.84
C THR A 58 1.60 -13.43 6.10
N PHE A 59 0.44 -13.30 5.42
CA PHE A 59 0.08 -12.07 4.72
C PHE A 59 0.06 -10.88 5.67
N ARG A 60 -0.60 -11.02 6.82
CA ARG A 60 -0.69 -10.00 7.85
C ARG A 60 0.69 -9.57 8.33
N ILE A 61 1.59 -10.50 8.66
CA ILE A 61 2.95 -10.17 9.11
C ILE A 61 3.68 -9.33 8.05
N MET A 62 3.64 -9.74 6.78
CA MET A 62 4.31 -9.03 5.70
C MET A 62 3.75 -7.63 5.48
N ARG A 63 2.41 -7.49 5.45
CA ARG A 63 1.75 -6.19 5.25
C ARG A 63 1.96 -5.25 6.42
N MET A 64 1.79 -5.74 7.65
CA MET A 64 2.03 -4.93 8.87
C MET A 64 3.46 -4.42 8.92
N SER A 65 4.46 -5.27 8.61
CA SER A 65 5.87 -4.87 8.58
C SER A 65 6.14 -3.74 7.57
N GLN A 66 5.37 -3.68 6.48
CA GLN A 66 5.46 -2.62 5.48
C GLN A 66 4.77 -1.34 5.95
N PHE A 67 3.53 -1.41 6.42
CA PHE A 67 2.73 -0.21 6.74
C PHE A 67 3.18 0.48 8.03
N LEU A 68 3.69 -0.26 9.01
CA LEU A 68 4.22 0.33 10.25
C LEU A 68 5.46 1.23 10.01
N ALA A 69 6.13 1.08 8.86
CA ALA A 69 7.25 1.94 8.47
C ALA A 69 6.79 3.25 7.81
N TRP A 70 5.50 3.40 7.51
CA TRP A 70 4.97 4.60 6.84
C TRP A 70 4.53 5.66 7.85
N PRO A 71 4.69 6.95 7.52
CA PRO A 71 4.09 8.01 8.32
C PRO A 71 2.56 7.92 8.28
N LEU A 72 1.92 8.42 9.33
CA LEU A 72 0.47 8.26 9.55
C LEU A 72 -0.38 8.85 8.43
N ASP A 73 0.01 10.00 7.91
CA ASP A 73 -0.67 10.66 6.78
C ASP A 73 -0.67 9.79 5.51
N LEU A 74 0.44 9.08 5.24
CA LEU A 74 0.53 8.14 4.14
C LEU A 74 -0.36 6.91 4.37
N GLN A 75 -0.42 6.39 5.59
CA GLN A 75 -1.33 5.28 5.93
C GLN A 75 -2.80 5.70 5.73
N GLU A 76 -3.19 6.87 6.24
CA GLU A 76 -4.54 7.42 6.07
C GLU A 76 -4.89 7.63 4.60
N SER A 77 -3.98 8.23 3.82
CA SER A 77 -4.15 8.42 2.38
C SER A 77 -4.34 7.09 1.66
N TYR A 78 -3.51 6.09 1.96
CA TYR A 78 -3.60 4.80 1.28
C TYR A 78 -4.86 4.02 1.66
N LYS A 79 -5.28 4.08 2.93
CA LYS A 79 -6.54 3.52 3.38
C LYS A 79 -7.72 4.12 2.60
N GLN A 80 -7.75 5.44 2.43
CA GLN A 80 -8.79 6.12 1.66
C GLN A 80 -8.80 5.69 0.19
N ASP A 81 -7.64 5.47 -0.41
CA ASP A 81 -7.55 4.96 -1.79
C ASP A 81 -8.13 3.54 -1.92
N LEU A 82 -7.87 2.65 -0.96
CA LEU A 82 -8.45 1.32 -0.91
C LEU A 82 -9.98 1.36 -0.74
N GLU A 83 -10.47 2.20 0.18
CA GLU A 83 -11.91 2.37 0.42
C GLU A 83 -12.63 2.95 -0.79
N ARG A 84 -12.05 3.96 -1.44
CA ARG A 84 -12.59 4.56 -2.66
C ARG A 84 -12.57 3.57 -3.82
N ALA A 85 -11.49 2.80 -3.98
CA ALA A 85 -11.45 1.77 -5.00
C ALA A 85 -12.58 0.75 -4.79
N ASN A 86 -12.77 0.29 -3.56
CA ASN A 86 -13.88 -0.62 -3.24
C ASN A 86 -15.24 0.00 -3.54
N SER A 87 -15.49 1.27 -3.18
CA SER A 87 -16.77 1.93 -3.48
C SER A 87 -17.02 2.10 -4.98
N ASP A 88 -15.96 2.26 -5.75
CA ASP A 88 -15.99 2.41 -7.20
C ASP A 88 -16.04 1.06 -7.93
N GLY A 89 -16.10 -0.07 -7.21
CA GLY A 89 -16.05 -1.43 -7.77
C GLY A 89 -14.68 -1.81 -8.34
N ARG A 90 -13.62 -1.08 -7.97
CA ARG A 90 -12.23 -1.32 -8.37
C ARG A 90 -11.49 -2.14 -7.33
N ASN A 91 -10.43 -2.80 -7.77
CA ASN A 91 -9.54 -3.58 -6.93
C ASN A 91 -8.09 -3.17 -7.22
N LEU A 92 -7.45 -2.46 -6.29
CA LEU A 92 -6.11 -1.92 -6.51
C LEU A 92 -5.04 -3.01 -6.58
N ILE A 93 -5.24 -4.14 -5.90
CA ILE A 93 -4.31 -5.28 -5.96
C ILE A 93 -4.39 -5.95 -7.33
N THR A 94 -5.58 -6.14 -7.90
CA THR A 94 -5.74 -6.62 -9.28
C THR A 94 -5.12 -5.64 -10.26
N GLU A 95 -5.37 -4.34 -10.12
CA GLU A 95 -4.78 -3.31 -10.99
C GLU A 95 -3.24 -3.32 -10.94
N LYS A 96 -2.65 -3.52 -9.76
CA LYS A 96 -1.20 -3.64 -9.58
C LYS A 96 -0.64 -4.77 -10.45
N TYR A 97 -1.17 -5.99 -10.32
CA TYR A 97 -0.69 -7.14 -11.08
C TYR A 97 -0.97 -7.00 -12.58
N ALA A 98 -2.14 -6.48 -12.93
CA ALA A 98 -2.51 -6.16 -14.30
C ALA A 98 -1.49 -5.23 -14.98
N ARG A 99 -0.98 -4.22 -14.26
CA ARG A 99 0.06 -3.31 -14.78
C ARG A 99 1.44 -3.96 -14.89
N MET A 100 1.76 -4.94 -14.05
CA MET A 100 3.03 -5.70 -14.19
C MET A 100 3.09 -6.44 -15.53
N MET A 101 1.93 -6.82 -16.09
CA MET A 101 1.85 -7.47 -17.40
C MET A 101 2.30 -6.58 -18.56
N GLU A 102 2.39 -5.25 -18.38
CA GLU A 102 2.93 -4.35 -19.40
C GLU A 102 4.36 -4.74 -19.80
N SER A 103 5.17 -5.22 -18.85
CA SER A 103 6.54 -5.69 -19.13
C SER A 103 6.68 -7.20 -19.19
N THR A 104 5.84 -7.97 -18.50
CA THR A 104 5.96 -9.45 -18.46
C THR A 104 5.15 -10.16 -19.55
N ALA A 105 4.08 -9.57 -20.06
CA ALA A 105 3.19 -10.14 -21.08
C ALA A 105 2.54 -9.04 -21.96
N PRO A 106 3.33 -8.24 -22.70
CA PRO A 106 2.87 -7.00 -23.34
C PRO A 106 1.72 -7.21 -24.34
N GLU A 107 1.74 -8.28 -25.13
CA GLU A 107 0.67 -8.58 -26.09
C GLU A 107 -0.67 -8.87 -25.40
N ILE A 108 -0.64 -9.58 -24.26
CA ILE A 108 -1.84 -9.86 -23.47
C ILE A 108 -2.32 -8.56 -22.84
N PHE A 109 -1.42 -7.80 -22.23
CA PHE A 109 -1.74 -6.52 -21.60
C PHE A 109 -2.46 -5.56 -22.57
N GLU A 110 -1.89 -5.33 -23.76
CA GLU A 110 -2.48 -4.43 -24.77
C GLU A 110 -3.88 -4.88 -25.22
N ARG A 111 -4.10 -6.19 -25.39
CA ARG A 111 -5.36 -6.73 -25.91
C ARG A 111 -6.44 -6.86 -24.84
N THR A 112 -6.11 -7.28 -23.63
CA THR A 112 -7.10 -7.73 -22.62
C THR A 112 -7.13 -6.91 -21.35
N ILE A 113 -6.12 -6.08 -21.07
CA ILE A 113 -6.02 -5.32 -19.81
C ILE A 113 -6.13 -3.82 -20.04
N LYS A 114 -5.30 -3.27 -20.93
CA LYS A 114 -5.19 -1.83 -21.19
C LYS A 114 -6.53 -1.15 -21.50
N PRO A 115 -7.48 -1.76 -22.24
CA PRO A 115 -8.79 -1.14 -22.50
C PRO A 115 -9.67 -0.96 -21.26
N TYR A 116 -9.44 -1.72 -20.19
CA TYR A 116 -10.31 -1.79 -19.02
C TYR A 116 -9.71 -1.19 -17.75
N ILE A 117 -8.41 -0.90 -17.74
CA ILE A 117 -7.72 -0.30 -16.60
C ILE A 117 -7.54 1.21 -16.81
N LYS A 118 -7.76 2.00 -15.76
CA LYS A 118 -7.56 3.45 -15.82
C LYS A 118 -6.10 3.77 -16.20
N PRO A 119 -5.83 4.62 -17.21
CA PRO A 119 -4.46 4.98 -17.53
C PRO A 119 -3.83 5.82 -16.41
N ILE A 120 -2.54 5.64 -16.19
CA ILE A 120 -1.75 6.53 -15.34
C ILE A 120 -1.27 7.67 -16.22
N LEU A 121 -1.76 8.88 -15.94
CA LEU A 121 -1.43 10.08 -16.69
C LEU A 121 -0.20 10.78 -16.12
N GLU A 122 0.50 11.54 -16.97
CA GLU A 122 1.40 12.59 -16.49
C GLU A 122 0.59 13.70 -15.80
N PRO A 123 1.10 14.38 -14.75
CA PRO A 123 2.45 14.31 -14.18
C PRO A 123 2.65 13.21 -13.12
N ARG A 124 1.60 12.45 -12.78
CA ARG A 124 1.65 11.45 -11.69
C ARG A 124 2.63 10.32 -11.99
N LYS A 125 2.74 9.89 -13.26
CA LYS A 125 3.72 8.87 -13.67
C LYS A 125 5.14 9.38 -13.42
N SER A 126 5.47 10.60 -13.86
CA SER A 126 6.78 11.21 -13.58
C SER A 126 7.12 11.24 -12.08
N SER A 127 6.19 11.67 -11.21
CA SER A 127 6.42 11.67 -9.75
C SER A 127 6.66 10.27 -9.18
N GLN A 128 5.94 9.26 -9.67
CA GLN A 128 6.17 7.86 -9.27
C GLN A 128 7.58 7.41 -9.65
N GLU A 129 8.02 7.67 -10.89
CA GLU A 129 9.35 7.26 -11.36
C GLU A 129 10.48 7.89 -10.54
N GLN A 130 10.34 9.14 -10.10
CA GLN A 130 11.33 9.76 -9.22
C GLN A 130 11.46 9.03 -7.88
N ILE A 131 10.33 8.62 -7.27
CA ILE A 131 10.34 7.84 -6.02
C ILE A 131 11.00 6.48 -6.24
N ILE A 132 10.67 5.80 -7.35
CA ILE A 132 11.25 4.49 -7.69
C ILE A 132 12.76 4.60 -7.88
N LEU A 133 13.24 5.61 -8.61
CA LEU A 133 14.67 5.83 -8.83
C LEU A 133 15.42 5.99 -7.50
N THR A 134 14.90 6.82 -6.59
CA THR A 134 15.49 6.97 -5.25
C THR A 134 15.55 5.65 -4.48
N GLN A 135 14.48 4.85 -4.51
CA GLN A 135 14.48 3.55 -3.82
C GLN A 135 15.45 2.55 -4.43
N VAL A 136 15.59 2.54 -5.77
CA VAL A 136 16.54 1.67 -6.48
C VAL A 136 17.98 2.06 -6.16
N GLU A 137 18.27 3.36 -6.08
CA GLU A 137 19.58 3.87 -5.66
C GLU A 137 19.91 3.44 -4.23
N TRP A 138 18.98 3.58 -3.28
CA TRP A 138 19.16 3.10 -1.91
C TRP A 138 19.40 1.59 -1.85
N ALA A 139 18.68 0.81 -2.65
CA ALA A 139 18.89 -0.64 -2.73
C ALA A 139 20.27 -0.99 -3.29
N ALA A 140 20.76 -0.26 -4.31
CA ALA A 140 22.08 -0.48 -4.87
C ALA A 140 23.20 -0.14 -3.87
N ASP A 141 23.09 1.00 -3.23
CA ASP A 141 24.02 1.48 -2.21
C ASP A 141 24.04 0.55 -0.97
N PHE A 142 22.89 0.03 -0.54
CA PHE A 142 22.82 -0.98 0.52
C PHE A 142 23.58 -2.26 0.14
N ARG A 143 23.41 -2.74 -1.10
CA ARG A 143 24.13 -3.93 -1.59
C ARG A 143 25.64 -3.72 -1.64
N GLU A 144 26.08 -2.53 -2.05
CA GLU A 144 27.50 -2.19 -2.11
C GLU A 144 28.13 -2.12 -0.71
N ARG A 145 27.47 -1.46 0.24
CA ARG A 145 27.99 -1.29 1.61
C ARG A 145 27.92 -2.56 2.45
N TYR A 146 26.92 -3.42 2.21
CA TYR A 146 26.66 -4.61 3.00
C TYR A 146 26.52 -5.87 2.11
N PRO A 147 27.59 -6.30 1.42
CA PRO A 147 27.51 -7.36 0.41
C PRO A 147 27.02 -8.71 0.95
N HIS A 148 27.30 -9.03 2.21
CA HIS A 148 26.84 -10.26 2.86
C HIS A 148 25.35 -10.23 3.27
N LEU A 149 24.71 -9.05 3.27
CA LEU A 149 23.30 -8.88 3.61
C LEU A 149 22.45 -8.49 2.39
N GLY A 150 23.03 -7.78 1.42
CA GLY A 150 22.32 -7.25 0.26
C GLY A 150 22.28 -8.19 -0.95
N LEU A 151 23.15 -9.19 -1.01
CA LEU A 151 23.08 -10.26 -2.02
C LEU A 151 22.21 -11.40 -1.45
N ALA A 152 20.95 -11.46 -1.87
CA ALA A 152 20.05 -12.59 -1.65
C ALA A 152 19.96 -13.47 -2.91
#